data_AF-A0A3A6QBH0-F1
#
_entry.id   AF-A0A3A6QBH0-F1
#
_cell.length_a   1.000
_cell.length_b   1.000
_cell.length_c   1.000
_cell.angle_alpha   90.00
_cell.angle_beta   90.00
_cell.angle_gamma   90.00
#
_symmetry.space_group_name_H-M   'P 1'
#
loop_
_entity.id
_entity.type
_entity.pdbx_description
1 polymer ?
#
loop_
_entity_poly.entity_id
_entity_poly.type
_entity_poly.pdbx_seq_one_letter_code
_entity_poly.pdbx_strand_id
1 'polypeptide(L)' 'MRKYYTTEGDTTAKKAKNAYPKLALCEKCVGSYVVISEGERTYDECAKCGEDD' A
#
# COMPACT_ATOMS: atom_id res chain seq x y z
N MET A 1 -0.83 12.70 4.51
CA MET A 1 -1.79 11.82 5.23
C MET A 1 -1.67 10.39 4.73
N ARG A 2 -1.42 9.41 5.62
CA ARG A 2 -1.26 7.99 5.28
C ARG A 2 -2.59 7.25 5.31
N LYS A 3 -2.74 6.27 4.42
CA LYS A 3 -3.87 5.34 4.42
C LYS A 3 -3.37 3.94 4.12
N TYR A 4 -4.18 2.94 4.42
CA TYR A 4 -3.97 1.62 3.86
C TYR A 4 -4.35 1.65 2.38
N TYR A 5 -3.42 1.28 1.52
CA TYR A 5 -3.66 1.11 0.10
C TYR A 5 -3.55 -0.36 -0.24
N THR A 6 -4.55 -0.87 -0.96
CA THR A 6 -4.46 -2.18 -1.60
C THR A 6 -3.79 -1.95 -2.94
N THR A 7 -2.55 -2.42 -3.06
CA THR A 7 -1.74 -2.23 -4.27
C THR A 7 -1.63 -3.53 -5.04
N GLU A 8 -1.43 -3.44 -6.36
CA GLU A 8 -1.08 -4.61 -7.16
C GLU A 8 0.33 -5.08 -6.81
N GLY A 9 0.43 -6.35 -6.40
CA GLY A 9 1.67 -7.05 -6.11
C GLY A 9 1.92 -8.13 -7.16
N ASP A 10 2.01 -9.38 -6.70
CA ASP A 10 2.29 -10.51 -7.58
C ASP A 10 1.01 -11.20 -8.05
N THR A 11 0.47 -10.76 -9.19
CA THR A 11 -0.78 -11.31 -9.77
C THR A 11 -0.69 -12.79 -10.15
N THR A 12 0.52 -13.35 -10.20
CA THR A 12 0.74 -14.79 -10.41
C THR A 12 0.68 -15.61 -9.12
N ALA A 13 0.68 -14.93 -7.96
CA ALA A 13 0.61 -15.59 -6.67
C ALA A 13 -0.79 -16.19 -6.43
N LYS A 14 -0.81 -17.49 -6.09
CA LYS A 14 -2.05 -18.19 -5.70
C LYS A 14 -2.77 -17.59 -4.49
N LYS A 15 -2.09 -16.79 -3.67
CA LYS A 15 -2.65 -16.16 -2.47
C LYS A 15 -3.00 -14.71 -2.76
N ALA A 16 -4.28 -14.36 -2.60
CA ALA A 16 -4.77 -13.00 -2.82
C ALA A 16 -4.00 -11.92 -2.06
N LYS A 17 -3.51 -12.22 -0.85
CA LYS A 17 -2.69 -11.28 -0.07
C LYS A 17 -1.33 -10.93 -0.70
N ASN A 18 -0.80 -11.78 -1.58
CA ASN A 18 0.45 -11.53 -2.29
C ASN A 18 0.19 -10.85 -3.64
N ALA A 19 -0.94 -11.17 -4.28
CA ALA A 19 -1.38 -10.50 -5.49
C ALA A 19 -1.85 -9.07 -5.22
N TYR A 20 -2.48 -8.85 -4.07
CA TYR A 20 -3.06 -7.59 -3.66
C TYR A 20 -2.69 -7.27 -2.21
N PRO A 21 -1.41 -7.00 -1.92
CA PRO A 21 -0.98 -6.63 -0.58
C PRO A 21 -1.61 -5.30 -0.16
N LYS A 22 -2.07 -5.26 1.10
CA LYS A 22 -2.40 -4.01 1.79
C LYS A 22 -1.13 -3.43 2.39
N LEU A 23 -0.77 -2.23 1.98
CA LEU A 23 0.41 -1.51 2.46
C LEU A 23 -0.02 -0.13 2.94
N ALA A 24 0.48 0.28 4.11
CA ALA A 24 0.39 1.68 4.52
C ALA A 24 1.37 2.48 3.66
N LEU A 25 0.88 3.43 2.87
CA LEU A 25 1.75 4.27 2.03
C LEU A 25 1.48 5.74 2.31
N CYS A 26 2.51 6.56 2.17
CA CYS A 26 2.36 8.01 2.15
C CYS A 26 1.95 8.49 0.74
N GLU A 27 1.45 9.72 0.63
CA GLU A 27 0.98 10.32 -0.63
C GLU A 27 2.07 10.41 -1.72
N LYS A 28 3.34 10.44 -1.32
CA LYS A 28 4.48 10.41 -2.25
C LYS A 28 4.72 8.99 -2.78
N CYS A 29 4.79 8.00 -1.88
CA CYS A 29 5.11 6.63 -2.26
C CYS A 29 3.94 5.93 -2.96
N VAL A 30 2.69 6.25 -2.61
CA VAL A 30 1.51 5.63 -3.23
C VAL A 30 1.48 5.84 -4.74
N GLY A 31 2.00 6.97 -5.26
CA GLY A 31 2.07 7.23 -6.70
C GLY A 31 3.00 6.29 -7.48
N SER A 32 3.91 5.58 -6.79
CA SER A 32 4.76 4.55 -7.40
C SER A 32 4.11 3.16 -7.44
N TYR A 33 2.94 3.00 -6.83
CA TYR A 33 2.20 1.74 -6.79
C TYR A 33 0.89 1.85 -7.56
N VAL A 34 0.45 0.72 -8.13
CA VAL A 34 -0.88 0.63 -8.72
C VAL A 34 -1.89 0.41 -7.59
N VAL A 35 -2.57 1.47 -7.17
CA VAL A 35 -3.62 1.40 -6.14
C VAL A 35 -4.89 0.84 -6.75
N ILE A 36 -5.34 -0.28 -6.22
CA ILE A 36 -6.60 -0.93 -6.59
C ILE A 36 -7.72 -0.43 -5.70
N SER A 37 -7.42 -0.19 -4.42
CA SER A 37 -8.41 0.29 -3.45
C SER A 37 -7.75 1.13 -2.36
N GLU A 38 -8.31 2.30 -2.10
CA GLU A 38 -7.95 3.14 -0.97
C GLU A 38 -8.77 2.72 0.26
N GLY A 39 -8.07 2.47 1.37
CA GLY A 39 -8.67 2.12 2.66
C GLY A 39 -8.68 3.28 3.64
N GLU A 40 -8.80 2.93 4.91
CA GLU A 40 -8.88 3.89 6.02
C GLU A 40 -7.54 4.60 6.27
N ARG A 41 -7.61 5.79 6.87
CA ARG A 41 -6.44 6.50 7.36
C ARG A 41 -5.74 5.66 8.43
N THR A 42 -4.42 5.55 8.32
CA THR A 42 -3.61 4.83 9.29
C THR A 42 -2.51 5.73 9.84
N TYR A 43 -2.04 5.38 11.03
CA TYR A 43 -0.85 5.93 11.67
C TYR A 43 0.38 5.03 11.51
N ASP A 44 0.25 3.90 10.79
CA ASP A 44 1.41 3.07 10.46
C ASP A 44 2.41 3.82 9.59
N GLU A 45 3.68 3.49 9.79
CA GLU A 45 4.78 3.97 8.96
C GLU A 45 4.61 3.54 7.50
N CYS A 46 5.13 4.35 6.57
CA CYS A 46 5.06 4.03 5.16
C CYS A 46 5.83 2.73 4.88
N ALA A 47 5.18 1.69 4.38
CA ALA A 47 5.80 0.40 4.08
C ALA A 47 6.94 0.49 3.05
N LYS A 48 7.02 1.60 2.28
CA LYS A 48 8.08 1.84 1.29
C LYS A 48 9.29 2.58 1.87
N CYS A 49 9.07 3.73 2.51
CA CYS A 49 10.15 4.61 2.96
C CYS A 49 10.32 4.66 4.49
N GLY A 50 9.40 4.10 5.26
CA GLY A 50 9.36 4.20 6.71
C GLY A 50 9.17 5.62 7.24
N GLU A 51 9.03 6.63 6.37
CA GLU A 51 8.97 8.01 6.80
C GLU A 51 7.61 8.36 7.40
N ASP A 52 7.70 9.00 8.57
CA ASP A 52 6.58 9.55 9.33
C ASP A 52 6.18 10.98 8.89
N ASP A 53 6.78 11.50 7.80
CA ASP A 53 6.53 12.83 7.22
C ASP A 53 5.43 12.86 6.12
#